data_AF-A0A924BLV5-F1
#
_entry.id   AF-A0A924BLV5-F1
#
_cell.length_a   1.000
_cell.length_b   1.000
_cell.length_c   1.000
_cell.angle_alpha   90.00
_cell.angle_beta   90.00
_cell.angle_gamma   90.00
#
_symmetry.space_group_name_H-M   'P 1'
#
loop_
_entity.id
_entity.type
_entity.pdbx_description
1 polymer ?
#
loop_
_entity_poly.entity_id
_entity_poly.type
_entity_poly.pdbx_seq_one_letter_code
_entity_poly.pdbx_strand_id
1 'polypeptide(L)'
;MKHKFAKREVSLAIATLAATAALVTATGAAWAAGKAAGTYVTGDFHNHTTCSDGTLSLKKLVNKSVDTFGLDWFVQAGHGGGSSRNCTLSEDPFEPVAPALGLSNNSTGPYPPFTYPGGGQPATTAFGPNQLWQDTLPGATLADRQALIKGVPNGSPRAMWKWQEIKEYIYPMIEQESRNRDKPIFVGLEQVVPGHEHTSMGIIDGQLPATGFGNATAVAKFEYCFDRADSDTSRGAENLWECSVPGSFNNGLIDPVAKKIIVAGGTGSGTAGHVKTVEGVKWMGAYSGQTSYYVPAHLERAGAFNPNGNNGFNVEHLRDFNNAAPTVAFGFESMPGHQADAARGSYSTGAVGGGTFGGVGVYAANIGGVWDALLGEGRKWYFFGSSDYHNRGSFGPDQRDSSADFFPGVYTRHHVMARTGSAKLGTQAIVDGLRSGNSFVANGQLIDRLAFGACVSYPGPGARTNAWVEAAAATAAANNTDSNIAGCATMGEKLI
;
A
#
# COMPACT_ATOMS: atom_id res chain seq x y z
N MET A 1 21.85 15.23 21.87
CA MET A 1 22.88 16.01 21.16
C MET A 1 22.40 16.27 19.74
N LYS A 2 22.31 17.55 19.33
CA LYS A 2 21.91 17.94 17.96
C LYS A 2 23.15 17.84 17.06
N HIS A 3 23.32 16.73 16.35
CA HIS A 3 24.33 16.68 15.29
C HIS A 3 23.80 17.41 14.06
N LYS A 4 24.35 18.59 13.79
CA LYS A 4 24.22 19.27 12.49
C LYS A 4 25.24 18.64 11.55
N PHE A 5 24.78 18.01 10.48
CA PHE A 5 25.68 17.63 9.39
C PHE A 5 26.22 18.89 8.72
N ALA A 6 27.54 19.00 8.64
CA ALA A 6 28.19 20.08 7.89
C ALA A 6 27.94 19.84 6.40
N LYS A 7 27.17 20.74 5.76
CA LYS A 7 26.99 20.76 4.31
C LYS A 7 28.36 20.98 3.65
N ARG A 8 28.95 19.93 3.10
CA ARG A 8 30.06 20.04 2.16
C ARG A 8 29.65 19.35 0.86
N GLU A 9 29.72 20.13 -0.21
CA GLU A 9 29.64 19.75 -1.63
C GLU A 9 28.25 19.54 -2.28
N VAL A 10 27.27 20.38 -1.94
CA VAL A 10 26.13 20.72 -2.85
C VAL A 10 26.07 22.24 -3.10
N SER A 11 27.16 22.95 -2.82
CA SER A 11 27.25 24.40 -3.00
C SER A 11 27.75 24.75 -4.40
N LEU A 12 26.93 24.56 -5.44
CA LEU A 12 27.08 25.32 -6.68
C LEU A 12 25.78 25.33 -7.51
N ALA A 13 24.71 25.92 -6.97
CA ALA A 13 23.57 26.38 -7.78
C ALA A 13 22.76 27.46 -7.02
N ILE A 14 23.43 28.45 -6.42
CA ILE A 14 22.76 29.64 -5.87
C ILE A 14 23.59 30.86 -6.25
N ALA A 15 23.41 31.33 -7.48
CA ALA A 15 23.75 32.67 -7.96
C ALA A 15 23.09 32.82 -9.33
N THR A 16 21.83 33.20 -9.42
CA THR A 16 21.45 34.62 -9.57
C THR A 16 19.94 34.72 -9.40
N LEU A 17 19.50 35.13 -8.21
CA LEU A 17 18.10 35.30 -7.84
C LEU A 17 17.84 36.81 -7.66
N ALA A 18 17.91 37.54 -8.77
CA ALA A 18 17.42 38.92 -8.88
C ALA A 18 17.31 39.26 -10.36
N ALA A 19 16.13 39.75 -10.77
CA ALA A 19 15.78 40.24 -12.11
C ALA A 19 15.27 39.23 -13.17
N THR A 20 14.22 38.46 -12.85
CA THR A 20 13.19 38.04 -13.84
C THR A 20 11.80 37.97 -13.22
N ALA A 21 11.46 38.93 -12.35
CA ALA A 21 10.10 39.16 -11.89
C ALA A 21 9.41 40.24 -12.75
N ALA A 22 9.32 40.01 -14.06
CA ALA A 22 8.46 40.76 -14.98
C ALA A 22 8.44 40.03 -16.33
N LEU A 23 7.24 39.88 -16.91
CA LEU A 23 6.91 39.23 -18.20
C LEU A 23 6.61 37.73 -18.14
N VAL A 24 5.59 37.37 -17.36
CA VAL A 24 4.67 36.29 -17.78
C VAL A 24 3.53 36.96 -18.55
N THR A 25 3.68 37.08 -19.87
CA THR A 25 2.61 37.57 -20.73
C THR A 25 1.50 36.53 -20.86
N ALA A 26 0.26 37.02 -20.82
CA ALA A 26 -1.01 36.32 -20.61
C ALA A 26 -1.48 35.34 -21.71
N THR A 27 -0.58 34.71 -22.48
CA THR A 27 -0.95 33.81 -23.60
C THR A 27 -0.74 32.32 -23.32
N GLY A 28 -0.13 31.96 -22.19
CA GLY A 28 -0.03 30.57 -21.72
C GLY A 28 -1.21 30.10 -20.85
N ALA A 29 -2.17 30.98 -20.56
CA ALA A 29 -3.25 30.73 -19.61
C ALA A 29 -4.26 29.65 -20.07
N ALA A 30 -4.28 29.25 -21.34
CA ALA A 30 -5.37 28.39 -21.85
C ALA A 30 -5.16 26.86 -21.66
N TRP A 31 -3.96 26.39 -21.28
CA TRP A 31 -3.71 24.95 -21.04
C TRP A 31 -3.25 24.60 -19.61
N ALA A 32 -2.96 25.61 -18.78
CA ALA A 32 -2.77 25.46 -17.32
C ALA A 32 -4.07 25.69 -16.53
N ALA A 33 -5.13 26.24 -17.14
CA ALA A 33 -6.36 26.68 -16.48
C ALA A 33 -7.30 25.57 -15.97
N GLY A 34 -6.91 24.29 -16.00
CA GLY A 34 -7.80 23.18 -15.65
C GLY A 34 -7.39 22.34 -14.44
N LYS A 35 -6.13 22.41 -13.98
CA LYS A 35 -5.63 21.55 -12.89
C LYS A 35 -5.65 22.32 -11.57
N ALA A 36 -6.33 21.76 -10.57
CA ALA A 36 -6.24 22.26 -9.21
C ALA A 36 -4.77 22.23 -8.75
N ALA A 37 -4.39 23.25 -7.98
CA ALA A 37 -3.09 23.27 -7.31
C ALA A 37 -2.92 22.01 -6.47
N GLY A 38 -1.71 21.46 -6.44
CA GLY A 38 -1.40 20.25 -5.69
C GLY A 38 -0.05 20.31 -5.02
N THR A 39 0.09 19.47 -4.00
CA THR A 39 1.32 19.30 -3.22
C THR A 39 1.62 17.82 -3.09
N TYR A 40 2.91 17.44 -3.06
CA TYR A 40 3.25 16.06 -2.73
C TYR A 40 2.97 15.77 -1.26
N VAL A 41 2.27 14.66 -1.02
CA VAL A 41 1.97 14.15 0.32
C VAL A 41 2.54 12.74 0.45
N THR A 42 3.04 12.41 1.64
CA THR A 42 3.73 11.16 1.92
C THR A 42 2.84 10.13 2.59
N GLY A 43 2.99 8.87 2.20
CA GLY A 43 2.25 7.80 2.84
C GLY A 43 2.79 6.41 2.53
N ASP A 44 1.96 5.43 2.87
CA ASP A 44 2.20 4.00 2.73
C ASP A 44 0.84 3.31 2.51
N PHE A 45 0.81 2.29 1.64
CA PHE A 45 -0.40 1.55 1.31
C PHE A 45 -0.32 0.03 1.55
N HIS A 46 0.75 -0.46 2.19
CA HIS A 46 1.03 -1.89 2.30
C HIS A 46 1.75 -2.19 3.62
N ASN A 47 1.01 -2.79 4.54
CA ASN A 47 1.45 -3.07 5.89
C ASN A 47 0.49 -4.01 6.60
N HIS A 48 1.01 -4.65 7.63
CA HIS A 48 0.37 -5.73 8.36
C HIS A 48 0.24 -5.43 9.83
N THR A 49 -0.88 -5.86 10.36
CA THR A 49 -1.18 -5.81 11.79
C THR A 49 -1.50 -7.22 12.26
N THR A 50 -1.80 -7.39 13.54
CA THR A 50 -2.25 -8.70 14.02
C THR A 50 -3.58 -9.15 13.41
N CYS A 51 -4.28 -8.30 12.65
CA CYS A 51 -5.42 -8.72 11.85
C CYS A 51 -4.99 -9.73 10.77
N SER A 52 -3.73 -9.78 10.38
CA SER A 52 -3.16 -10.81 9.49
C SER A 52 -1.96 -11.45 10.19
N ASP A 53 -0.77 -11.31 9.64
CA ASP A 53 0.50 -11.88 10.09
C ASP A 53 1.47 -10.83 10.66
N GLY A 54 1.04 -9.58 10.76
CA GLY A 54 1.78 -8.52 11.46
C GLY A 54 1.82 -8.72 12.97
N THR A 55 2.61 -7.88 13.64
CA THR A 55 2.88 -7.99 15.10
C THR A 55 2.24 -6.90 15.95
N LEU A 56 1.71 -5.84 15.35
CA LEU A 56 1.17 -4.68 16.06
C LEU A 56 -0.34 -4.57 15.93
N SER A 57 -0.95 -3.89 16.90
CA SER A 57 -2.34 -3.46 16.82
C SER A 57 -2.53 -2.46 15.69
N LEU A 58 -3.78 -2.35 15.20
CA LEU A 58 -4.19 -1.30 14.26
C LEU A 58 -3.76 0.09 14.76
N LYS A 59 -4.08 0.39 16.02
CA LYS A 59 -3.84 1.70 16.61
C LYS A 59 -2.36 2.03 16.75
N LYS A 60 -1.51 1.12 17.24
CA LYS A 60 -0.07 1.42 17.38
C LYS A 60 0.58 1.62 16.02
N LEU A 61 0.24 0.80 15.02
CA LEU A 61 0.79 0.99 13.69
C LEU A 61 0.40 2.35 13.11
N VAL A 62 -0.87 2.75 13.22
CA VAL A 62 -1.32 4.09 12.81
C VAL A 62 -0.58 5.19 13.59
N ASN A 63 -0.46 5.08 14.91
CA ASN A 63 0.27 6.06 15.75
C ASN A 63 1.74 6.20 15.30
N LYS A 64 2.41 5.07 15.04
CA LYS A 64 3.81 5.09 14.59
C LYS A 64 3.92 5.76 13.22
N SER A 65 3.15 5.30 12.25
CA SER A 65 3.20 5.78 10.88
C SER A 65 2.82 7.27 10.76
N VAL A 66 1.70 7.67 11.37
CA VAL A 66 1.09 8.98 11.14
C VAL A 66 1.57 10.03 12.16
N ASP A 67 1.68 9.69 13.44
CA ASP A 67 2.03 10.65 14.49
C ASP A 67 3.54 10.70 14.73
N THR A 68 4.21 9.54 14.76
CA THR A 68 5.65 9.46 15.05
C THR A 68 6.49 9.75 13.79
N PHE A 69 6.13 9.15 12.67
CA PHE A 69 6.87 9.28 11.41
C PHE A 69 6.22 10.25 10.42
N GLY A 70 5.08 10.84 10.76
CA GLY A 70 4.55 12.00 10.05
C GLY A 70 4.12 11.70 8.61
N LEU A 71 3.54 10.53 8.35
CA LEU A 71 2.84 10.29 7.09
C LEU A 71 1.58 11.19 7.01
N ASP A 72 1.30 11.69 5.82
CA ASP A 72 0.13 12.52 5.49
C ASP A 72 -1.10 11.67 5.19
N TRP A 73 -0.89 10.46 4.69
CA TRP A 73 -1.92 9.47 4.39
C TRP A 73 -1.43 8.05 4.71
N PHE A 74 -2.36 7.14 4.98
CA PHE A 74 -2.04 5.76 5.34
C PHE A 74 -3.17 4.80 4.93
N VAL A 75 -2.83 3.65 4.36
CA VAL A 75 -3.78 2.58 4.08
C VAL A 75 -3.44 1.37 4.93
N GLN A 76 -4.40 0.88 5.71
CA GLN A 76 -4.26 -0.39 6.41
C GLN A 76 -4.59 -1.53 5.45
N ALA A 77 -3.66 -2.46 5.23
CA ALA A 77 -3.76 -3.44 4.14
C ALA A 77 -3.25 -4.83 4.54
N GLY A 78 -3.99 -5.53 5.42
CA GLY A 78 -3.64 -6.91 5.80
C GLY A 78 -4.02 -7.94 4.73
N HIS A 79 -3.48 -9.16 4.84
CA HIS A 79 -3.82 -10.29 3.96
C HIS A 79 -5.30 -10.68 4.00
N GLY A 80 -5.83 -11.15 2.88
CA GLY A 80 -7.10 -11.90 2.83
C GLY A 80 -7.10 -13.21 3.62
N GLY A 81 -8.25 -13.87 3.69
CA GLY A 81 -8.42 -15.11 4.45
C GLY A 81 -9.00 -14.86 5.85
N GLY A 82 -8.31 -15.22 6.92
CA GLY A 82 -8.83 -14.98 8.27
C GLY A 82 -7.81 -15.07 9.39
N SER A 83 -8.06 -14.33 10.48
CA SER A 83 -7.19 -14.30 11.66
C SER A 83 -7.95 -14.64 12.93
N SER A 84 -7.29 -15.36 13.84
CA SER A 84 -7.83 -15.65 15.17
C SER A 84 -7.58 -14.53 16.18
N ARG A 85 -6.70 -13.56 15.86
CA ARG A 85 -6.25 -12.51 16.77
C ARG A 85 -7.13 -11.27 16.71
N ASN A 86 -7.54 -10.77 17.86
CA ASN A 86 -8.25 -9.51 18.00
C ASN A 86 -7.30 -8.31 17.87
N CYS A 87 -7.21 -7.79 16.66
CA CYS A 87 -6.32 -6.68 16.33
C CYS A 87 -6.80 -5.28 16.74
N THR A 88 -8.01 -5.18 17.30
CA THR A 88 -8.56 -3.90 17.80
C THR A 88 -8.05 -3.56 19.20
N LEU A 89 -7.44 -4.52 19.88
CA LEU A 89 -6.96 -4.30 21.24
C LEU A 89 -5.72 -3.41 21.19
N SER A 90 -5.74 -2.34 21.98
CA SER A 90 -4.57 -1.49 22.14
C SER A 90 -3.41 -2.31 22.70
N GLU A 91 -2.22 -2.06 22.19
CA GLU A 91 -1.01 -2.54 22.85
C GLU A 91 -0.84 -1.88 24.21
N ASP A 92 -0.41 -2.67 25.18
CA ASP A 92 -0.03 -2.18 26.52
C ASP A 92 1.14 -1.19 26.38
N PRO A 93 1.26 -0.15 27.24
CA PRO A 93 2.35 0.79 27.17
C PRO A 93 3.60 0.14 27.78
N PHE A 94 4.20 -0.81 27.07
CA PHE A 94 5.50 -1.37 27.43
C PHE A 94 6.57 -0.97 26.41
N GLU A 95 7.50 -0.17 26.89
CA GLU A 95 8.89 -0.05 26.43
C GLU A 95 9.76 0.12 27.70
N PRO A 96 10.98 -0.45 27.80
CA PRO A 96 11.81 -0.90 26.68
C PRO A 96 12.26 -2.37 26.78
N VAL A 97 12.68 -2.95 25.66
CA VAL A 97 13.82 -3.86 25.74
C VAL A 97 14.81 -3.46 24.66
N ALA A 98 15.98 -2.99 25.07
CA ALA A 98 17.21 -3.09 24.31
C ALA A 98 18.08 -4.16 24.97
N PRO A 99 19.01 -4.83 24.25
CA PRO A 99 19.60 -4.38 22.99
C PRO A 99 19.72 -5.49 21.94
N ALA A 100 20.17 -5.17 20.74
CA ALA A 100 20.78 -6.18 19.85
C ALA A 100 22.05 -6.85 20.44
N LEU A 101 22.40 -6.64 21.71
CA LEU A 101 23.80 -6.63 22.21
C LEU A 101 24.10 -7.60 23.37
N GLY A 102 23.35 -8.70 23.54
CA GLY A 102 23.73 -9.75 24.50
C GLY A 102 23.50 -9.39 25.97
N LEU A 103 22.25 -9.51 26.44
CA LEU A 103 21.96 -9.56 27.86
C LEU A 103 22.52 -10.85 28.46
N SER A 104 23.36 -10.75 29.49
CA SER A 104 23.65 -11.88 30.36
C SER A 104 22.41 -12.24 31.17
N ASN A 105 22.11 -13.53 31.22
CA ASN A 105 21.16 -14.25 32.06
C ASN A 105 21.30 -13.97 33.58
N ASN A 106 21.10 -12.75 34.08
CA ASN A 106 21.11 -12.47 35.51
C ASN A 106 19.69 -12.34 36.08
N SER A 107 19.41 -13.25 37.00
CA SER A 107 18.15 -13.66 37.61
C SER A 107 17.70 -12.82 38.83
N THR A 108 17.11 -11.64 38.64
CA THR A 108 16.58 -10.86 39.79
C THR A 108 15.20 -10.21 39.59
N GLY A 109 14.39 -10.72 38.67
CA GLY A 109 12.95 -10.41 38.57
C GLY A 109 12.08 -11.45 39.30
N PRO A 110 10.85 -11.12 39.74
CA PRO A 110 10.07 -11.89 40.72
C PRO A 110 9.54 -13.27 40.28
N TYR A 111 9.91 -13.76 39.08
CA TYR A 111 9.46 -15.05 38.57
C TYR A 111 10.61 -15.87 37.95
N PRO A 112 11.02 -17.00 38.56
CA PRO A 112 11.97 -17.95 37.98
C PRO A 112 11.28 -19.21 37.40
N PRO A 113 11.78 -19.83 36.30
CA PRO A 113 12.89 -19.45 35.42
C PRO A 113 12.42 -19.04 33.99
N PHE A 114 12.70 -17.78 33.65
CA PHE A 114 12.95 -17.17 32.33
C PHE A 114 12.60 -17.94 31.04
N THR A 115 11.46 -17.57 30.46
CA THR A 115 11.24 -17.62 29.01
C THR A 115 10.84 -16.22 28.56
N TYR A 116 11.81 -15.39 28.17
CA TYR A 116 11.48 -14.20 27.39
C TYR A 116 11.34 -14.62 25.93
N PRO A 117 10.20 -14.33 25.31
CA PRO A 117 9.95 -14.69 23.93
C PRO A 117 10.64 -13.73 22.97
N GLY A 118 11.44 -14.28 22.05
CA GLY A 118 12.08 -13.52 20.97
C GLY A 118 11.09 -13.20 19.86
N GLY A 119 11.13 -11.97 19.35
CA GLY A 119 10.35 -11.52 18.20
C GLY A 119 8.89 -11.23 18.54
N GLY A 120 8.60 -9.98 18.94
CA GLY A 120 7.25 -9.61 19.39
C GLY A 120 6.79 -10.45 20.59
N GLN A 121 5.64 -10.11 21.16
CA GLN A 121 5.07 -10.98 22.18
C GLN A 121 4.67 -12.32 21.51
N PRO A 122 4.96 -13.47 22.13
CA PRO A 122 4.57 -14.76 21.64
C PRO A 122 3.06 -14.82 21.81
N ALA A 123 2.38 -15.48 20.89
CA ALA A 123 0.94 -15.72 20.99
C ALA A 123 0.52 -16.40 22.33
N THR A 124 1.47 -16.98 23.08
CA THR A 124 1.24 -17.71 24.32
C THR A 124 1.01 -16.83 25.56
N THR A 125 1.34 -15.54 25.56
CA THR A 125 1.13 -14.68 26.74
C THR A 125 -0.25 -14.04 26.80
N ALA A 126 -1.03 -14.05 25.71
CA ALA A 126 -2.43 -13.59 25.68
C ALA A 126 -2.68 -12.17 26.24
N PHE A 127 -1.89 -11.17 25.81
CA PHE A 127 -2.13 -9.75 26.12
C PHE A 127 -2.22 -8.89 24.85
N GLY A 128 -3.02 -7.82 24.93
CA GLY A 128 -3.21 -6.86 23.86
C GLY A 128 -3.65 -7.52 22.54
N PRO A 129 -3.13 -7.08 21.37
CA PRO A 129 -3.61 -7.51 20.07
C PRO A 129 -3.26 -8.96 19.67
N ASN A 130 -2.60 -9.72 20.55
CA ASN A 130 -2.35 -11.16 20.39
C ASN A 130 -3.43 -12.02 21.05
N GLN A 131 -4.35 -11.42 21.81
CA GLN A 131 -5.51 -12.14 22.35
C GLN A 131 -6.45 -12.57 21.23
N LEU A 132 -7.18 -13.66 21.44
CA LEU A 132 -8.06 -14.23 20.44
C LEU A 132 -9.43 -13.54 20.40
N TRP A 133 -10.07 -13.49 19.24
CA TRP A 133 -11.45 -13.01 19.10
C TRP A 133 -12.39 -13.74 20.06
N GLN A 134 -12.31 -15.07 20.11
CA GLN A 134 -13.17 -15.91 20.95
C GLN A 134 -13.04 -15.65 22.46
N ASP A 135 -11.95 -15.00 22.89
CA ASP A 135 -11.68 -14.69 24.30
C ASP A 135 -11.99 -13.23 24.66
N THR A 136 -12.15 -12.35 23.67
CA THR A 136 -12.20 -10.90 23.87
C THR A 136 -13.45 -10.23 23.32
N LEU A 137 -14.19 -10.94 22.45
CA LEU A 137 -15.50 -10.49 22.00
C LEU A 137 -16.51 -10.45 23.16
N PRO A 138 -17.55 -9.62 23.07
CA PRO A 138 -18.61 -9.58 24.08
C PRO A 138 -19.38 -10.90 24.10
N GLY A 139 -19.67 -11.42 25.29
CA GLY A 139 -20.45 -12.65 25.50
C GLY A 139 -20.19 -13.26 26.87
N ALA A 140 -21.22 -13.86 27.50
CA ALA A 140 -21.10 -14.42 28.84
C ALA A 140 -20.33 -15.75 28.84
N THR A 141 -20.44 -16.51 27.76
CA THR A 141 -19.79 -17.80 27.58
C THR A 141 -18.86 -17.79 26.37
N LEU A 142 -17.98 -18.79 26.28
CA LEU A 142 -17.18 -19.01 25.08
C LEU A 142 -18.07 -19.25 23.85
N ALA A 143 -19.18 -19.97 24.00
CA ALA A 143 -20.12 -20.25 22.92
C ALA A 143 -20.75 -18.96 22.36
N ASP A 144 -21.12 -18.02 23.23
CA ASP A 144 -21.67 -16.71 22.81
C ASP A 144 -20.66 -15.93 21.98
N ARG A 145 -19.41 -15.87 22.45
CA ARG A 145 -18.32 -15.16 21.76
C ARG A 145 -17.96 -15.83 20.43
N GLN A 146 -17.94 -17.16 20.40
CA GLN A 146 -17.66 -17.93 19.19
C GLN A 146 -18.79 -17.82 18.15
N ALA A 147 -20.04 -17.57 18.56
CA ALA A 147 -21.16 -17.34 17.65
C ALA A 147 -21.06 -16.01 16.89
N LEU A 148 -20.29 -15.04 17.40
CA LEU A 148 -20.01 -13.77 16.72
C LEU A 148 -18.92 -13.90 15.64
N ILE A 149 -18.19 -15.02 15.59
CA ILE A 149 -17.14 -15.27 14.60
C ILE A 149 -17.74 -16.05 13.44
N LYS A 150 -17.96 -15.38 12.30
CA LYS A 150 -18.53 -15.97 11.07
C LYS A 150 -17.50 -16.74 10.25
N GLY A 151 -16.25 -16.74 10.71
CA GLY A 151 -15.12 -17.45 10.13
C GLY A 151 -15.19 -18.97 10.23
N VAL A 152 -14.05 -19.64 10.06
CA VAL A 152 -13.97 -21.11 9.92
C VAL A 152 -14.70 -21.82 11.10
N PRO A 153 -15.83 -22.51 10.87
CA PRO A 153 -16.72 -22.96 11.94
C PRO A 153 -16.12 -23.95 12.96
N ASN A 154 -14.95 -24.52 12.66
CA ASN A 154 -14.28 -25.54 13.48
C ASN A 154 -12.78 -25.22 13.73
N GLY A 155 -12.36 -23.97 13.56
CA GLY A 155 -11.00 -23.57 13.91
C GLY A 155 -10.73 -23.70 15.41
N SER A 156 -9.54 -24.20 15.78
CA SER A 156 -9.01 -24.19 17.16
C SER A 156 -7.65 -23.49 17.16
N PRO A 157 -7.56 -22.18 17.46
CA PRO A 157 -8.65 -21.26 17.78
C PRO A 157 -9.48 -20.84 16.55
N ARG A 158 -10.70 -20.31 16.76
CA ARG A 158 -11.54 -19.82 15.66
C ARG A 158 -10.94 -18.56 15.04
N ALA A 159 -10.76 -18.58 13.72
CA ALA A 159 -10.38 -17.42 12.92
C ALA A 159 -11.62 -16.69 12.41
N MET A 160 -11.60 -15.36 12.40
CA MET A 160 -12.61 -14.50 11.78
C MET A 160 -12.27 -14.32 10.29
N TRP A 161 -13.26 -14.29 9.40
CA TRP A 161 -12.99 -13.98 7.98
C TRP A 161 -12.54 -12.53 7.83
N LYS A 162 -11.63 -12.27 6.89
CA LYS A 162 -11.08 -10.93 6.66
C LYS A 162 -12.18 -9.95 6.21
N TRP A 163 -13.13 -10.35 5.37
CA TRP A 163 -14.28 -9.49 5.04
C TRP A 163 -15.08 -9.08 6.30
N GLN A 164 -15.19 -9.97 7.29
CA GLN A 164 -15.87 -9.68 8.55
C GLN A 164 -15.03 -8.72 9.37
N GLU A 165 -13.74 -9.00 9.53
CA GLU A 165 -12.81 -8.11 10.22
C GLU A 165 -12.83 -6.69 9.63
N ILE A 166 -12.75 -6.57 8.30
CA ILE A 166 -12.79 -5.29 7.57
C ILE A 166 -14.05 -4.52 7.91
N LYS A 167 -15.21 -5.16 7.79
CA LYS A 167 -16.52 -4.50 7.90
C LYS A 167 -16.87 -4.13 9.34
N GLU A 168 -16.61 -5.03 10.29
CA GLU A 168 -17.13 -4.94 11.66
C GLU A 168 -16.14 -4.35 12.66
N TYR A 169 -14.82 -4.44 12.40
CA TYR A 169 -13.79 -4.13 13.40
C TYR A 169 -12.72 -3.16 12.90
N ILE A 170 -12.09 -3.45 11.76
CA ILE A 170 -10.99 -2.66 11.19
C ILE A 170 -11.52 -1.29 10.74
N TYR A 171 -12.56 -1.24 9.90
CA TYR A 171 -13.04 0.04 9.36
C TYR A 171 -13.52 1.01 10.45
N PRO A 172 -14.35 0.63 11.43
CA PRO A 172 -14.76 1.56 12.49
C PRO A 172 -13.57 2.19 13.23
N MET A 173 -12.53 1.41 13.52
CA MET A 173 -11.30 1.92 14.14
C MET A 173 -10.54 2.86 13.20
N ILE A 174 -10.33 2.46 11.95
CA ILE A 174 -9.61 3.27 10.96
C ILE A 174 -10.34 4.59 10.67
N GLU A 175 -11.68 4.58 10.59
CA GLU A 175 -12.48 5.79 10.49
C GLU A 175 -12.31 6.71 11.70
N GLN A 176 -12.31 6.15 12.91
CA GLN A 176 -12.06 6.91 14.12
C GLN A 176 -10.65 7.52 14.12
N GLU A 177 -9.62 6.74 13.81
CA GLU A 177 -8.24 7.21 13.79
C GLU A 177 -8.00 8.28 12.69
N SER A 178 -8.68 8.17 11.55
CA SER A 178 -8.73 9.16 10.47
C SER A 178 -9.34 10.49 10.92
N ARG A 179 -10.53 10.43 11.54
CA ARG A 179 -11.24 11.61 12.04
C ARG A 179 -10.48 12.31 13.17
N ASN A 180 -9.90 11.54 14.09
CA ASN A 180 -9.11 12.08 15.21
C ASN A 180 -7.88 12.87 14.75
N ARG A 181 -7.30 12.52 13.60
CA ARG A 181 -6.08 13.14 13.06
C ARG A 181 -6.33 14.12 11.93
N ASP A 182 -7.58 14.22 11.48
CA ASP A 182 -7.94 15.01 10.30
C ASP A 182 -7.14 14.60 9.05
N LYS A 183 -6.79 13.31 8.89
CA LYS A 183 -5.95 12.78 7.80
C LYS A 183 -6.62 11.62 7.06
N PRO A 184 -6.38 11.43 5.74
CA PRO A 184 -6.89 10.27 5.01
C PRO A 184 -6.21 8.97 5.46
N ILE A 185 -6.83 8.30 6.44
CA ILE A 185 -6.45 6.96 6.90
C ILE A 185 -7.61 6.03 6.55
N PHE A 186 -7.38 5.07 5.66
CA PHE A 186 -8.47 4.25 5.10
C PHE A 186 -8.07 2.78 4.95
N VAL A 187 -9.06 1.93 4.68
CA VAL A 187 -8.87 0.47 4.59
C VAL A 187 -8.60 0.08 3.13
N GLY A 188 -7.57 -0.73 2.94
CA GLY A 188 -7.28 -1.47 1.72
C GLY A 188 -7.16 -2.96 2.04
N LEU A 189 -6.48 -3.68 1.16
CA LEU A 189 -6.21 -5.12 1.29
C LEU A 189 -4.88 -5.42 0.60
N GLU A 190 -4.01 -6.19 1.25
CA GLU A 190 -3.04 -6.96 0.48
C GLU A 190 -3.77 -8.24 0.05
N GLN A 191 -4.28 -8.23 -1.17
CA GLN A 191 -4.96 -9.41 -1.69
C GLN A 191 -3.95 -10.54 -1.80
N VAL A 192 -4.34 -11.70 -1.28
CA VAL A 192 -3.67 -12.96 -1.58
C VAL A 192 -4.17 -13.39 -2.95
N VAL A 193 -3.40 -13.10 -4.00
CA VAL A 193 -3.93 -13.09 -5.37
C VAL A 193 -4.13 -14.51 -5.89
N PRO A 194 -5.31 -14.86 -6.43
CA PRO A 194 -5.48 -16.12 -7.13
C PRO A 194 -4.52 -16.22 -8.32
N GLY A 195 -3.72 -17.29 -8.36
CA GLY A 195 -2.76 -17.56 -9.43
C GLY A 195 -1.47 -16.72 -9.40
N HIS A 196 -1.35 -15.75 -8.48
CA HIS A 196 -0.15 -14.92 -8.36
C HIS A 196 0.31 -14.80 -6.91
N GLU A 197 1.28 -13.93 -6.66
CA GLU A 197 1.73 -13.57 -5.32
C GLU A 197 0.70 -12.67 -4.63
N HIS A 198 0.97 -11.37 -4.46
CA HIS A 198 0.06 -10.46 -3.78
C HIS A 198 -0.15 -9.16 -4.55
N THR A 199 -1.11 -8.36 -4.09
CA THR A 199 -1.42 -7.04 -4.65
C THR A 199 -1.89 -6.12 -3.54
N SER A 200 -1.33 -4.93 -3.46
CA SER A 200 -1.91 -3.83 -2.68
C SER A 200 -3.09 -3.24 -3.45
N MET A 201 -4.28 -3.35 -2.90
CA MET A 201 -5.49 -2.80 -3.51
C MET A 201 -6.32 -2.01 -2.50
N GLY A 202 -7.16 -1.13 -3.00
CA GLY A 202 -8.07 -0.34 -2.16
C GLY A 202 -9.30 0.10 -2.94
N ILE A 203 -10.43 0.19 -2.25
CA ILE A 203 -11.69 0.73 -2.76
C ILE A 203 -12.22 1.71 -1.71
N ILE A 204 -12.32 2.99 -2.06
CA ILE A 204 -12.70 4.05 -1.13
C ILE A 204 -14.21 4.33 -1.12
N ASP A 205 -14.99 3.60 -1.92
CA ASP A 205 -16.45 3.72 -1.93
C ASP A 205 -17.05 3.47 -0.54
N GLY A 206 -17.80 4.45 -0.06
CA GLY A 206 -18.44 4.42 1.27
C GLY A 206 -17.50 4.72 2.44
N GLN A 207 -16.19 4.75 2.24
CA GLN A 207 -15.22 5.07 3.28
C GLN A 207 -15.12 6.58 3.51
N LEU A 208 -15.02 6.99 4.77
CA LEU A 208 -14.82 8.37 5.21
C LEU A 208 -15.76 9.39 4.53
N PRO A 209 -17.09 9.19 4.56
CA PRO A 209 -18.02 10.17 4.01
C PRO A 209 -17.87 11.51 4.73
N ALA A 210 -18.17 12.59 4.02
CA ALA A 210 -18.08 13.95 4.55
C ALA A 210 -18.93 14.15 5.82
N THR A 211 -20.05 13.42 5.93
CA THR A 211 -20.97 13.45 7.08
C THR A 211 -21.39 12.04 7.47
N GLY A 212 -21.59 11.81 8.77
CA GLY A 212 -22.03 10.52 9.30
C GLY A 212 -20.91 9.48 9.36
N PHE A 213 -21.30 8.22 9.63
CA PHE A 213 -20.40 7.07 9.62
C PHE A 213 -20.34 6.45 8.23
N GLY A 214 -19.14 6.06 7.80
CA GLY A 214 -18.96 5.34 6.55
C GLY A 214 -18.96 3.82 6.74
N ASN A 215 -18.43 3.12 5.74
CA ASN A 215 -18.22 1.67 5.76
C ASN A 215 -17.12 1.25 4.77
N ALA A 216 -16.57 0.05 4.94
CA ALA A 216 -15.68 -0.61 3.96
C ALA A 216 -16.35 -1.82 3.27
N THR A 217 -17.65 -1.75 2.98
CA THR A 217 -18.40 -2.89 2.39
C THR A 217 -17.83 -3.31 1.04
N ALA A 218 -17.37 -2.36 0.22
CA ALA A 218 -16.81 -2.66 -1.08
C ALA A 218 -15.50 -3.46 -0.98
N VAL A 219 -14.61 -3.10 -0.06
CA VAL A 219 -13.37 -3.86 0.20
C VAL A 219 -13.68 -5.24 0.77
N ALA A 220 -14.60 -5.32 1.74
CA ALA A 220 -15.03 -6.59 2.33
C ALA A 220 -15.64 -7.54 1.28
N LYS A 221 -16.50 -7.01 0.40
CA LYS A 221 -17.08 -7.80 -0.70
C LYS A 221 -16.00 -8.22 -1.70
N PHE A 222 -15.04 -7.36 -2.02
CA PHE A 222 -13.94 -7.71 -2.91
C PHE A 222 -13.12 -8.87 -2.33
N GLU A 223 -12.77 -8.81 -1.03
CA GLU A 223 -12.04 -9.86 -0.33
C GLU A 223 -12.78 -11.20 -0.42
N TYR A 224 -14.07 -11.21 -0.05
CA TYR A 224 -14.92 -12.40 -0.19
C TYR A 224 -14.92 -12.98 -1.61
N CYS A 225 -15.11 -12.12 -2.61
CA CYS A 225 -15.31 -12.53 -3.99
C CYS A 225 -14.04 -12.99 -4.69
N PHE A 226 -12.93 -12.29 -4.47
CA PHE A 226 -11.75 -12.35 -5.34
C PHE A 226 -10.47 -12.75 -4.62
N ASP A 227 -10.43 -12.78 -3.29
CA ASP A 227 -9.25 -13.28 -2.58
C ASP A 227 -9.09 -14.81 -2.75
N ARG A 228 -7.84 -15.28 -2.75
CA ARG A 228 -7.51 -16.71 -2.84
C ARG A 228 -7.71 -17.42 -1.51
N ALA A 229 -7.35 -16.76 -0.41
CA ALA A 229 -7.40 -17.33 0.93
C ALA A 229 -8.82 -17.36 1.51
N ASP A 230 -9.77 -16.64 0.91
CA ASP A 230 -11.18 -16.73 1.26
C ASP A 230 -11.83 -18.02 0.71
N SER A 231 -12.04 -18.98 1.62
CA SER A 231 -12.77 -20.22 1.37
C SER A 231 -14.23 -20.18 1.88
N ASP A 232 -14.74 -19.00 2.24
CA ASP A 232 -16.11 -18.80 2.70
C ASP A 232 -17.12 -19.03 1.55
N THR A 233 -18.12 -19.87 1.81
CA THR A 233 -19.22 -20.16 0.88
C THR A 233 -20.55 -19.56 1.35
N SER A 234 -20.56 -18.86 2.50
CA SER A 234 -21.77 -18.32 3.13
C SER A 234 -22.31 -17.06 2.46
N ARG A 235 -21.63 -16.52 1.45
CA ARG A 235 -21.95 -15.27 0.75
C ARG A 235 -21.81 -14.05 1.66
N GLY A 236 -20.80 -14.04 2.53
CA GLY A 236 -20.65 -13.04 3.57
C GLY A 236 -21.77 -13.13 4.61
N ALA A 237 -22.21 -14.35 4.96
CA ALA A 237 -23.31 -14.61 5.87
C ALA A 237 -24.59 -13.82 5.53
N GLU A 238 -25.02 -12.90 6.41
CA GLU A 238 -26.25 -12.11 6.20
C GLU A 238 -26.17 -11.12 5.02
N ASN A 239 -24.98 -10.89 4.47
CA ASN A 239 -24.81 -9.99 3.33
C ASN A 239 -25.35 -10.57 2.02
N LEU A 240 -25.43 -11.90 1.88
CA LEU A 240 -25.90 -12.61 0.69
C LEU A 240 -25.24 -12.13 -0.63
N TRP A 241 -23.94 -11.85 -0.60
CA TRP A 241 -23.21 -11.31 -1.74
C TRP A 241 -23.24 -12.22 -2.97
N GLU A 242 -23.14 -11.57 -4.12
CA GLU A 242 -23.03 -12.15 -5.46
C GLU A 242 -21.87 -11.45 -6.17
N CYS A 243 -20.97 -12.24 -6.76
CA CYS A 243 -19.68 -11.77 -7.30
C CYS A 243 -19.65 -11.73 -8.83
N SER A 244 -20.82 -11.64 -9.48
CA SER A 244 -20.91 -11.52 -10.93
C SER A 244 -20.29 -10.22 -11.45
N VAL A 245 -19.56 -10.33 -12.55
CA VAL A 245 -18.93 -9.20 -13.25
C VAL A 245 -19.78 -8.81 -14.45
N PRO A 246 -20.25 -7.55 -14.56
CA PRO A 246 -21.09 -7.11 -15.68
C PRO A 246 -20.48 -7.45 -17.04
N GLY A 247 -21.25 -8.11 -17.90
CA GLY A 247 -20.84 -8.46 -19.27
C GLY A 247 -19.77 -9.54 -19.38
N SER A 248 -19.34 -10.18 -18.29
CA SER A 248 -18.30 -11.22 -18.34
C SER A 248 -18.83 -12.60 -18.71
N PHE A 249 -18.19 -13.24 -19.69
CA PHE A 249 -18.43 -14.65 -20.03
C PHE A 249 -18.00 -15.60 -18.89
N ASN A 250 -17.07 -15.16 -18.03
CA ASN A 250 -16.59 -15.95 -16.89
C ASN A 250 -17.60 -16.04 -15.74
N ASN A 251 -18.74 -15.33 -15.82
CA ASN A 251 -19.86 -15.56 -14.89
C ASN A 251 -20.40 -17.00 -14.96
N GLY A 252 -20.16 -17.72 -16.06
CA GLY A 252 -20.47 -19.15 -16.15
C GLY A 252 -19.62 -20.04 -15.23
N LEU A 253 -18.52 -19.53 -14.66
CA LEU A 253 -17.65 -20.23 -13.72
C LEU A 253 -18.05 -20.02 -12.24
N ILE A 254 -19.09 -19.22 -11.98
CA ILE A 254 -19.52 -18.90 -10.62
C ILE A 254 -20.15 -20.13 -9.98
N ASP A 255 -19.68 -20.48 -8.78
CA ASP A 255 -20.26 -21.55 -7.98
C ASP A 255 -21.73 -21.20 -7.59
N PRO A 256 -22.69 -22.11 -7.75
CA PRO A 256 -24.10 -21.81 -7.53
C PRO A 256 -24.46 -21.53 -6.06
N VAL A 257 -23.65 -21.99 -5.10
CA VAL A 257 -23.85 -21.82 -3.66
C VAL A 257 -23.10 -20.60 -3.16
N ALA A 258 -21.78 -20.54 -3.40
CA ALA A 258 -20.91 -19.48 -2.92
C ALA A 258 -21.03 -18.18 -3.74
N LYS A 259 -21.58 -18.25 -4.96
CA LYS A 259 -21.78 -17.07 -5.82
C LYS A 259 -20.52 -16.28 -6.13
N LYS A 260 -19.39 -16.99 -6.14
CA LYS A 260 -18.07 -16.53 -6.57
C LYS A 260 -17.35 -17.62 -7.36
N ILE A 261 -16.29 -17.24 -8.07
CA ILE A 261 -15.42 -18.20 -8.74
C ILE A 261 -14.56 -18.90 -7.67
N ILE A 262 -14.63 -20.24 -7.63
CA ILE A 262 -13.78 -21.08 -6.79
C ILE A 262 -12.71 -21.71 -7.68
N VAL A 263 -11.44 -21.50 -7.32
CA VAL A 263 -10.30 -22.05 -8.05
C VAL A 263 -9.84 -23.30 -7.32
N ALA A 264 -9.91 -24.45 -7.99
CA ALA A 264 -9.39 -25.70 -7.46
C ALA A 264 -7.85 -25.68 -7.40
N GLY A 265 -7.28 -26.31 -6.38
CA GLY A 265 -5.83 -26.52 -6.29
C GLY A 265 -5.33 -27.56 -7.30
N GLY A 266 -4.02 -27.54 -7.59
CA GLY A 266 -3.35 -28.51 -8.45
C GLY A 266 -3.00 -27.95 -9.84
N THR A 267 -2.82 -28.87 -10.81
CA THR A 267 -2.45 -28.52 -12.20
C THR A 267 -3.44 -27.52 -12.80
N GLY A 268 -2.92 -26.44 -13.37
CA GLY A 268 -3.72 -25.35 -13.94
C GLY A 268 -4.28 -24.34 -12.94
N SER A 269 -4.03 -24.51 -11.63
CA SER A 269 -4.54 -23.59 -10.60
C SER A 269 -4.01 -22.16 -10.77
N GLY A 270 -2.78 -21.99 -11.26
CA GLY A 270 -2.21 -20.68 -11.58
C GLY A 270 -2.98 -19.99 -12.70
N THR A 271 -3.23 -20.70 -13.79
CA THR A 271 -4.00 -20.18 -14.94
C THR A 271 -5.45 -19.86 -14.57
N ALA A 272 -6.13 -20.75 -13.85
CA ALA A 272 -7.50 -20.51 -13.38
C ALA A 272 -7.57 -19.37 -12.34
N GLY A 273 -6.55 -19.27 -11.49
CA GLY A 273 -6.36 -18.17 -10.57
C GLY A 273 -6.22 -16.84 -11.28
N HIS A 274 -5.37 -16.76 -12.30
CA HIS A 274 -5.21 -15.55 -13.11
C HIS A 274 -6.56 -15.08 -13.70
N VAL A 275 -7.39 -16.00 -14.19
CA VAL A 275 -8.75 -15.67 -14.67
C VAL A 275 -9.59 -15.03 -13.56
N LYS A 276 -9.64 -15.63 -12.37
CA LYS A 276 -10.35 -15.05 -11.21
C LYS A 276 -9.84 -13.65 -10.86
N THR A 277 -8.53 -13.43 -10.93
CA THR A 277 -7.88 -12.14 -10.66
C THR A 277 -8.28 -11.08 -11.69
N VAL A 278 -8.26 -11.41 -12.98
CA VAL A 278 -8.72 -10.50 -14.05
C VAL A 278 -10.19 -10.14 -13.87
N GLU A 279 -11.05 -11.09 -13.44
CA GLU A 279 -12.44 -10.81 -13.10
C GLU A 279 -12.58 -9.85 -11.91
N GLY A 280 -11.72 -9.97 -10.90
CA GLY A 280 -11.65 -9.00 -9.79
C GLY A 280 -11.32 -7.59 -10.25
N VAL A 281 -10.33 -7.44 -11.14
CA VAL A 281 -9.95 -6.13 -11.71
C VAL A 281 -11.09 -5.55 -12.56
N LYS A 282 -11.78 -6.36 -13.38
CA LYS A 282 -12.97 -5.92 -14.13
C LYS A 282 -14.10 -5.49 -13.19
N TRP A 283 -14.32 -6.22 -12.10
CA TRP A 283 -15.32 -5.88 -11.09
C TRP A 283 -15.02 -4.51 -10.48
N MET A 284 -13.77 -4.27 -10.08
CA MET A 284 -13.36 -2.95 -9.59
C MET A 284 -13.55 -1.85 -10.65
N GLY A 285 -13.23 -2.13 -11.91
CA GLY A 285 -13.47 -1.21 -13.02
C GLY A 285 -14.95 -0.85 -13.19
N ALA A 286 -15.84 -1.84 -13.05
CA ALA A 286 -17.28 -1.66 -13.24
C ALA A 286 -17.98 -0.92 -12.09
N TYR A 287 -17.55 -1.14 -10.84
CA TYR A 287 -18.23 -0.61 -9.66
C TYR A 287 -17.49 0.57 -9.00
N SER A 288 -16.16 0.65 -9.17
CA SER A 288 -15.28 1.56 -8.41
C SER A 288 -14.15 2.12 -9.29
N GLY A 289 -14.37 2.26 -10.60
CA GLY A 289 -13.29 2.52 -11.57
C GLY A 289 -12.47 3.80 -11.35
N GLN A 290 -13.02 4.77 -10.62
CA GLN A 290 -12.36 6.04 -10.28
C GLN A 290 -12.06 6.18 -8.78
N THR A 291 -12.51 5.23 -7.97
CA THR A 291 -12.45 5.23 -6.49
C THR A 291 -11.68 4.01 -5.98
N SER A 292 -10.81 3.44 -6.82
CA SER A 292 -10.02 2.27 -6.46
C SER A 292 -8.67 2.23 -7.18
N TYR A 293 -7.80 1.36 -6.69
CA TYR A 293 -6.52 1.01 -7.30
C TYR A 293 -6.19 -0.46 -7.08
N TYR A 294 -5.41 -1.04 -8.00
CA TYR A 294 -4.92 -2.40 -7.96
C TYR A 294 -3.44 -2.40 -8.38
N VAL A 295 -2.55 -2.61 -7.41
CA VAL A 295 -1.10 -2.52 -7.59
C VAL A 295 -0.48 -3.86 -7.19
N PRO A 296 -0.13 -4.72 -8.16
CA PRO A 296 0.60 -5.95 -7.86
C PRO A 296 1.83 -5.63 -6.99
N ALA A 297 2.03 -6.42 -5.94
CA ALA A 297 3.02 -6.13 -4.91
C ALA A 297 4.17 -7.14 -4.94
N HIS A 298 5.37 -6.66 -4.55
CA HIS A 298 6.61 -7.42 -4.44
C HIS A 298 6.76 -8.49 -5.55
N LEU A 299 6.49 -8.06 -6.79
CA LEU A 299 6.13 -8.91 -7.95
C LEU A 299 7.10 -10.05 -8.21
N GLU A 300 8.38 -9.75 -8.05
CA GLU A 300 9.45 -10.64 -8.45
C GLU A 300 9.79 -11.65 -7.37
N ARG A 301 9.30 -11.47 -6.14
CA ARG A 301 9.72 -12.22 -4.94
C ARG A 301 9.46 -13.71 -5.09
N ALA A 302 8.27 -14.10 -5.54
CA ALA A 302 7.90 -15.51 -5.73
C ALA A 302 8.27 -16.09 -7.11
N GLY A 303 9.21 -15.47 -7.82
CA GLY A 303 9.71 -15.92 -9.12
C GLY A 303 8.76 -15.58 -10.27
N ALA A 304 9.03 -16.18 -11.44
CA ALA A 304 8.18 -16.00 -12.62
C ALA A 304 6.84 -16.75 -12.44
N PHE A 305 5.84 -16.36 -13.22
CA PHE A 305 4.51 -16.99 -13.14
C PHE A 305 4.57 -18.52 -13.29
N ASN A 306 3.81 -19.20 -12.42
CA ASN A 306 3.65 -20.64 -12.45
C ASN A 306 2.21 -21.03 -12.85
N PRO A 307 1.99 -21.66 -14.02
CA PRO A 307 0.63 -22.03 -14.45
C PRO A 307 -0.06 -23.05 -13.53
N ASN A 308 0.70 -23.76 -12.69
CA ASN A 308 0.21 -24.77 -11.76
C ASN A 308 0.25 -24.32 -10.29
N GLY A 309 0.62 -23.07 -10.01
CA GLY A 309 0.80 -22.57 -8.65
C GLY A 309 0.33 -21.14 -8.50
N ASN A 310 0.30 -20.66 -7.25
CA ASN A 310 -0.12 -19.30 -6.94
C ASN A 310 1.10 -18.44 -6.62
N ASN A 311 1.96 -18.26 -7.64
CA ASN A 311 3.20 -17.51 -7.48
C ASN A 311 3.60 -16.84 -8.80
N GLY A 312 4.21 -15.66 -8.63
CA GLY A 312 4.85 -14.91 -9.70
C GLY A 312 3.91 -14.15 -10.63
N PHE A 313 4.49 -13.15 -11.28
CA PHE A 313 3.87 -12.37 -12.34
C PHE A 313 4.75 -12.41 -13.58
N ASN A 314 4.15 -12.15 -14.73
CA ASN A 314 4.85 -11.90 -15.99
C ASN A 314 4.22 -10.66 -16.63
N VAL A 315 4.89 -10.07 -17.63
CA VAL A 315 4.43 -8.82 -18.27
C VAL A 315 3.03 -8.94 -18.88
N GLU A 316 2.67 -10.09 -19.47
CA GLU A 316 1.34 -10.35 -20.02
C GLU A 316 0.23 -10.21 -18.97
N HIS A 317 0.45 -10.67 -17.74
CA HIS A 317 -0.53 -10.53 -16.67
C HIS A 317 -0.74 -9.07 -16.27
N LEU A 318 0.33 -8.27 -16.26
CA LEU A 318 0.25 -6.83 -16.00
C LEU A 318 -0.52 -6.11 -17.12
N ARG A 319 -0.31 -6.52 -18.38
CA ARG A 319 -1.09 -6.04 -19.53
C ARG A 319 -2.56 -6.43 -19.38
N ASP A 320 -2.86 -7.65 -18.95
CA ASP A 320 -4.23 -8.13 -18.77
C ASP A 320 -4.98 -7.34 -17.70
N PHE A 321 -4.33 -7.04 -16.56
CA PHE A 321 -4.91 -6.18 -15.53
C PHE A 321 -5.17 -4.76 -16.05
N ASN A 322 -4.18 -4.17 -16.73
CA ASN A 322 -4.34 -2.82 -17.29
C ASN A 322 -5.39 -2.78 -18.42
N ASN A 323 -5.50 -3.82 -19.25
CA ASN A 323 -6.55 -3.95 -20.26
C ASN A 323 -7.94 -4.08 -19.62
N ALA A 324 -8.05 -4.81 -18.52
CA ALA A 324 -9.29 -5.05 -17.81
C ALA A 324 -9.87 -3.77 -17.18
N ALA A 325 -9.03 -2.95 -16.54
CA ALA A 325 -9.44 -1.66 -15.97
C ALA A 325 -8.23 -0.71 -15.85
N PRO A 326 -7.92 0.09 -16.89
CA PRO A 326 -6.71 0.92 -16.91
C PRO A 326 -6.74 2.09 -15.91
N THR A 327 -7.91 2.43 -15.38
CA THR A 327 -8.07 3.43 -14.30
C THR A 327 -7.90 2.84 -12.91
N VAL A 328 -7.81 1.50 -12.80
CA VAL A 328 -7.67 0.76 -11.54
C VAL A 328 -6.30 0.10 -11.45
N ALA A 329 -5.88 -0.64 -12.47
CA ALA A 329 -4.59 -1.31 -12.54
C ALA A 329 -3.60 -0.51 -13.37
N PHE A 330 -2.79 0.32 -12.70
CA PHE A 330 -1.95 1.34 -13.34
C PHE A 330 -0.51 1.37 -12.79
N GLY A 331 -0.05 0.33 -12.11
CA GLY A 331 1.31 0.28 -11.61
C GLY A 331 1.62 -0.99 -10.84
N PHE A 332 2.86 -1.09 -10.37
CA PHE A 332 3.33 -2.17 -9.51
C PHE A 332 4.09 -1.63 -8.31
N GLU A 333 4.33 -2.49 -7.33
CA GLU A 333 5.32 -2.29 -6.29
C GLU A 333 6.55 -3.16 -6.58
N SER A 334 7.49 -2.62 -7.37
CA SER A 334 8.77 -3.28 -7.67
C SER A 334 9.88 -2.79 -6.71
N MET A 335 9.60 -1.80 -5.86
CA MET A 335 10.42 -1.54 -4.67
C MET A 335 9.71 -2.16 -3.47
N PRO A 336 10.02 -3.43 -3.13
CA PRO A 336 9.33 -4.15 -2.07
C PRO A 336 9.60 -3.51 -0.71
N GLY A 337 8.79 -3.86 0.29
CA GLY A 337 9.15 -3.69 1.70
C GLY A 337 10.32 -4.57 2.14
N HIS A 338 10.39 -4.98 3.41
CA HIS A 338 11.48 -5.82 3.93
C HIS A 338 12.91 -5.32 3.61
N GLN A 339 13.09 -4.00 3.54
CA GLN A 339 14.37 -3.41 3.10
C GLN A 339 15.50 -3.59 4.13
N ALA A 340 15.20 -4.01 5.36
CA ALA A 340 16.20 -4.36 6.37
C ALA A 340 16.51 -5.87 6.40
N ASP A 341 15.79 -6.69 5.65
CA ASP A 341 16.06 -8.12 5.53
C ASP A 341 17.42 -8.39 4.86
N ALA A 342 18.08 -9.47 5.25
CA ALA A 342 19.38 -9.87 4.70
C ALA A 342 19.32 -10.13 3.18
N ALA A 343 18.22 -10.72 2.72
CA ALA A 343 17.85 -10.80 1.31
C ALA A 343 16.97 -9.60 0.95
N ARG A 344 17.54 -8.38 1.08
CA ARG A 344 16.87 -7.07 0.90
C ARG A 344 15.64 -7.11 -0.02
N GLY A 345 14.46 -6.91 0.57
CA GLY A 345 13.17 -7.09 -0.12
C GLY A 345 12.49 -8.44 0.15
N SER A 346 13.12 -9.31 0.93
CA SER A 346 12.85 -10.76 0.96
C SER A 346 13.02 -11.42 -0.43
N TYR A 347 13.80 -10.80 -1.32
CA TYR A 347 14.06 -11.29 -2.67
C TYR A 347 15.29 -12.20 -2.63
N SER A 348 15.05 -13.48 -2.40
CA SER A 348 16.09 -14.51 -2.44
C SER A 348 16.60 -14.76 -3.87
N THR A 349 17.55 -15.70 -4.02
CA THR A 349 18.03 -16.15 -5.34
C THR A 349 16.93 -16.76 -6.23
N GLY A 350 15.78 -17.13 -5.66
CA GLY A 350 14.61 -17.60 -6.40
C GLY A 350 13.72 -16.50 -6.98
N ALA A 351 13.94 -15.23 -6.59
CA ALA A 351 13.22 -14.10 -7.15
C ALA A 351 13.57 -13.89 -8.64
N VAL A 352 12.69 -13.28 -9.42
CA VAL A 352 13.02 -12.93 -10.81
C VAL A 352 14.20 -11.96 -10.82
N GLY A 353 15.27 -12.32 -11.53
CA GLY A 353 16.52 -11.55 -11.53
C GLY A 353 17.48 -11.88 -10.37
N GLY A 354 17.12 -12.82 -9.48
CA GLY A 354 18.01 -13.35 -8.45
C GLY A 354 18.25 -12.46 -7.23
N GLY A 355 17.39 -11.44 -7.01
CA GLY A 355 17.49 -10.51 -5.90
C GLY A 355 16.99 -9.11 -6.26
N THR A 356 17.35 -8.12 -5.45
CA THR A 356 17.11 -6.70 -5.77
C THR A 356 18.35 -6.02 -6.34
N PHE A 357 18.11 -4.99 -7.14
CA PHE A 357 19.09 -4.09 -7.76
C PHE A 357 18.99 -2.73 -7.06
N GLY A 358 19.78 -2.54 -6.00
CA GLY A 358 19.69 -1.33 -5.19
C GLY A 358 18.39 -1.22 -4.36
N GLY A 359 17.73 -2.36 -4.10
CA GLY A 359 16.45 -2.44 -3.36
C GLY A 359 15.21 -2.39 -4.26
N VAL A 360 15.39 -2.46 -5.57
CA VAL A 360 14.33 -2.52 -6.58
C VAL A 360 14.42 -3.84 -7.34
N GLY A 361 13.30 -4.47 -7.62
CA GLY A 361 13.21 -5.69 -8.41
C GLY A 361 13.55 -5.46 -9.89
N VAL A 362 13.87 -6.54 -10.59
CA VAL A 362 14.37 -6.46 -11.97
C VAL A 362 13.33 -5.93 -12.96
N TYR A 363 12.03 -6.00 -12.64
CA TYR A 363 10.98 -5.52 -13.55
C TYR A 363 10.97 -4.00 -13.68
N ALA A 364 11.42 -3.27 -12.66
CA ALA A 364 11.63 -1.82 -12.74
C ALA A 364 13.10 -1.41 -12.90
N ALA A 365 14.06 -2.19 -12.39
CA ALA A 365 15.46 -1.79 -12.39
C ALA A 365 16.18 -1.94 -13.75
N ASN A 366 15.71 -2.84 -14.61
CA ASN A 366 16.38 -3.11 -15.88
C ASN A 366 15.90 -2.17 -16.99
N ILE A 367 16.84 -1.44 -17.61
CA ILE A 367 16.58 -0.61 -18.79
C ILE A 367 16.18 -1.51 -19.97
N GLY A 368 15.10 -1.16 -20.66
CA GLY A 368 14.46 -1.99 -21.68
C GLY A 368 13.67 -3.18 -21.11
N GLY A 369 13.49 -3.23 -19.78
CA GLY A 369 12.78 -4.31 -19.09
C GLY A 369 11.25 -4.19 -19.12
N VAL A 370 10.60 -4.84 -18.14
CA VAL A 370 9.12 -4.90 -18.05
C VAL A 370 8.50 -3.52 -17.95
N TRP A 371 9.05 -2.63 -17.11
CA TRP A 371 8.53 -1.28 -16.95
C TRP A 371 8.59 -0.47 -18.25
N ASP A 372 9.76 -0.46 -18.89
CA ASP A 372 9.99 0.26 -20.14
C ASP A 372 9.11 -0.27 -21.27
N ALA A 373 8.87 -1.59 -21.32
CA ALA A 373 7.93 -2.17 -22.28
C ALA A 373 6.50 -1.67 -22.08
N LEU A 374 6.01 -1.67 -20.83
CA LEU A 374 4.66 -1.18 -20.52
C LEU A 374 4.50 0.32 -20.83
N LEU A 375 5.51 1.13 -20.50
CA LEU A 375 5.54 2.56 -20.85
C LEU A 375 5.63 2.77 -22.37
N GLY A 376 6.46 2.00 -23.06
CA GLY A 376 6.64 2.05 -24.53
C GLY A 376 5.39 1.64 -25.31
N GLU A 377 4.55 0.78 -24.74
CA GLU A 377 3.20 0.46 -25.24
C GLU A 377 2.21 1.61 -25.04
N GLY A 378 2.60 2.68 -24.36
CA GLY A 378 1.77 3.84 -24.07
C GLY A 378 0.83 3.66 -22.88
N ARG A 379 1.02 2.60 -22.08
CA ARG A 379 0.22 2.31 -20.88
C ARG A 379 0.61 3.25 -19.75
N LYS A 380 -0.38 3.64 -18.97
CA LYS A 380 -0.17 4.33 -17.69
C LYS A 380 0.20 3.27 -16.66
N TRP A 381 1.49 2.94 -16.59
CA TRP A 381 2.02 1.93 -15.67
C TRP A 381 3.16 2.51 -14.84
N TYR A 382 2.89 2.74 -13.57
CA TYR A 382 3.74 3.53 -12.70
C TYR A 382 4.44 2.70 -11.63
N PHE A 383 5.55 3.25 -11.16
CA PHE A 383 6.40 2.66 -10.15
C PHE A 383 5.96 3.09 -8.76
N PHE A 384 5.78 2.11 -7.87
CA PHE A 384 5.48 2.33 -6.46
C PHE A 384 6.39 1.52 -5.54
N GLY A 385 6.34 1.87 -4.26
CA GLY A 385 7.10 1.22 -3.19
C GLY A 385 6.39 1.38 -1.86
N SER A 386 6.64 0.46 -0.95
CA SER A 386 5.97 0.40 0.36
C SER A 386 6.92 -0.06 1.48
N SER A 387 6.41 -0.08 2.71
CA SER A 387 7.11 -0.67 3.84
C SER A 387 6.99 -2.19 3.94
N ASP A 388 5.87 -2.76 3.46
CA ASP A 388 5.43 -4.14 3.73
C ASP A 388 5.66 -4.51 5.20
N TYR A 389 5.28 -3.60 6.12
CA TYR A 389 5.66 -3.74 7.52
C TYR A 389 4.89 -4.86 8.19
N HIS A 390 5.59 -5.85 8.74
CA HIS A 390 5.06 -6.91 9.59
C HIS A 390 5.64 -6.81 11.00
N ASN A 391 6.97 -6.69 11.08
CA ASN A 391 7.74 -6.63 12.32
C ASN A 391 9.18 -6.16 12.09
N ARG A 392 9.93 -5.88 13.17
CA ARG A 392 11.33 -5.44 13.07
C ARG A 392 12.34 -6.59 13.11
N GLY A 393 11.89 -7.82 12.89
CA GLY A 393 12.70 -9.03 12.93
C GLY A 393 13.09 -9.40 14.36
N SER A 394 14.39 -9.53 14.62
CA SER A 394 14.92 -9.81 15.97
C SER A 394 14.74 -8.66 16.95
N PHE A 395 14.21 -7.52 16.48
CA PHE A 395 14.04 -6.30 17.26
C PHE A 395 12.59 -6.07 17.68
N GLY A 396 12.42 -5.49 18.88
CA GLY A 396 11.16 -5.01 19.41
C GLY A 396 10.65 -3.77 18.65
N PRO A 397 9.33 -3.52 18.68
CA PRO A 397 8.68 -2.52 17.85
C PRO A 397 9.01 -1.07 18.19
N ASP A 398 9.66 -0.74 19.30
CA ASP A 398 10.13 0.64 19.51
C ASP A 398 11.66 0.76 19.53
N GLN A 399 12.37 -0.31 19.20
CA GLN A 399 13.80 -0.26 18.93
C GLN A 399 14.08 0.39 17.56
N ARG A 400 15.18 1.15 17.49
CA ARG A 400 15.61 1.82 16.25
C ARG A 400 16.09 0.84 15.17
N ASP A 401 16.71 -0.25 15.57
CA ASP A 401 17.30 -1.24 14.65
C ASP A 401 16.22 -2.21 14.15
N SER A 402 16.49 -2.84 13.00
CA SER A 402 15.61 -3.85 12.40
C SER A 402 16.44 -4.85 11.60
N SER A 403 15.99 -6.09 11.56
CA SER A 403 16.51 -7.13 10.67
C SER A 403 15.46 -7.63 9.67
N ALA A 404 14.30 -6.97 9.59
CA ALA A 404 13.22 -7.30 8.65
C ALA A 404 12.64 -6.00 8.08
N ASP A 405 11.76 -5.34 8.83
CA ASP A 405 11.02 -4.18 8.30
C ASP A 405 11.37 -2.87 8.98
N PHE A 406 11.33 -1.81 8.20
CA PHE A 406 11.22 -0.46 8.72
C PHE A 406 9.75 -0.09 8.84
N PHE A 407 9.38 0.65 9.87
CA PHE A 407 8.01 1.18 9.94
C PHE A 407 7.67 2.00 8.70
N PRO A 408 6.37 2.06 8.33
CA PRO A 408 5.89 3.00 7.33
C PRO A 408 6.36 4.42 7.67
N GLY A 409 7.07 5.05 6.73
CA GLY A 409 7.59 6.41 6.88
C GLY A 409 8.99 6.56 7.50
N VAL A 410 9.59 5.49 8.03
CA VAL A 410 10.98 5.52 8.53
C VAL A 410 11.98 5.48 7.40
N TYR A 411 11.92 4.41 6.61
CA TYR A 411 12.82 4.18 5.49
C TYR A 411 12.10 4.50 4.18
N THR A 412 11.07 3.72 3.84
CA THR A 412 10.26 3.98 2.63
C THR A 412 9.22 5.06 2.90
N ARG A 413 9.18 6.08 2.03
CA ARG A 413 8.06 7.01 1.87
C ARG A 413 7.60 7.03 0.43
N HIS A 414 6.30 6.89 0.24
CA HIS A 414 5.71 7.07 -1.07
C HIS A 414 5.08 8.46 -1.16
N HIS A 415 5.59 9.28 -2.08
CA HIS A 415 5.12 10.63 -2.35
C HIS A 415 4.14 10.61 -3.50
N VAL A 416 2.95 11.19 -3.31
CA VAL A 416 1.92 11.31 -4.36
C VAL A 416 1.47 12.75 -4.47
N MET A 417 1.28 13.23 -5.69
CA MET A 417 0.75 14.57 -5.95
C MET A 417 -0.76 14.61 -5.62
N ALA A 418 -1.11 15.22 -4.49
CA ALA A 418 -2.50 15.44 -4.12
C ALA A 418 -2.97 16.82 -4.62
N ARG A 419 -3.90 16.83 -5.57
CA ARG A 419 -4.48 18.05 -6.15
C ARG A 419 -5.79 18.41 -5.47
N THR A 420 -5.71 19.13 -4.35
CA THR A 420 -6.89 19.51 -3.55
C THR A 420 -7.33 20.95 -3.78
N GLY A 421 -6.51 21.78 -4.44
CA GLY A 421 -6.74 23.22 -4.47
C GLY A 421 -6.76 23.78 -3.05
N SER A 422 -7.88 24.40 -2.65
CA SER A 422 -8.11 24.87 -1.27
C SER A 422 -8.85 23.86 -0.38
N ALA A 423 -9.25 22.71 -0.93
CA ALA A 423 -9.93 21.68 -0.16
C ALA A 423 -8.97 20.92 0.74
N LYS A 424 -9.52 20.30 1.79
CA LYS A 424 -8.77 19.40 2.67
C LYS A 424 -8.30 18.16 1.89
N LEU A 425 -7.14 17.63 2.29
CA LEU A 425 -6.67 16.32 1.83
C LEU A 425 -7.66 15.21 2.20
N GLY A 426 -8.14 14.50 1.17
CA GLY A 426 -9.06 13.37 1.29
C GLY A 426 -8.57 12.16 0.52
N THR A 427 -9.22 11.01 0.73
CA THR A 427 -8.86 9.72 0.13
C THR A 427 -8.88 9.76 -1.40
N GLN A 428 -9.86 10.43 -2.00
CA GLN A 428 -9.94 10.60 -3.45
C GLN A 428 -8.69 11.27 -4.03
N ALA A 429 -8.15 12.30 -3.35
CA ALA A 429 -6.95 12.98 -3.81
C ALA A 429 -5.70 12.07 -3.79
N ILE A 430 -5.65 11.12 -2.85
CA ILE A 430 -4.58 10.10 -2.80
C ILE A 430 -4.73 9.11 -3.95
N VAL A 431 -5.93 8.57 -4.16
CA VAL A 431 -6.21 7.61 -5.25
C VAL A 431 -5.98 8.26 -6.62
N ASP A 432 -6.40 9.50 -6.81
CA ASP A 432 -6.15 10.27 -8.04
C ASP A 432 -4.66 10.55 -8.24
N GLY A 433 -3.94 10.88 -7.17
CA GLY A 433 -2.50 11.07 -7.17
C GLY A 433 -1.76 9.81 -7.63
N LEU A 434 -2.08 8.65 -7.04
CA LEU A 434 -1.57 7.34 -7.45
C LEU A 434 -1.86 7.07 -8.93
N ARG A 435 -3.12 7.23 -9.37
CA ARG A 435 -3.55 6.98 -10.76
C ARG A 435 -2.88 7.91 -11.76
N SER A 436 -2.51 9.12 -11.35
CA SER A 436 -1.86 10.08 -12.23
C SER A 436 -0.43 9.68 -12.59
N GLY A 437 0.21 8.83 -11.77
CA GLY A 437 1.64 8.52 -11.87
C GLY A 437 2.54 9.69 -11.51
N ASN A 438 1.97 10.79 -11.01
CA ASN A 438 2.71 11.89 -10.45
C ASN A 438 3.11 11.57 -9.01
N SER A 439 4.04 10.61 -8.90
CA SER A 439 4.50 10.04 -7.64
C SER A 439 5.98 9.68 -7.71
N PHE A 440 6.61 9.58 -6.56
CA PHE A 440 7.97 9.05 -6.43
C PHE A 440 8.15 8.39 -5.06
N VAL A 441 9.11 7.48 -4.97
CA VAL A 441 9.45 6.79 -3.72
C VAL A 441 10.82 7.26 -3.25
N ALA A 442 10.94 7.54 -1.96
CA ALA A 442 12.21 7.88 -1.33
C ALA A 442 12.52 6.91 -0.19
N ASN A 443 13.74 6.36 -0.21
CA ASN A 443 14.27 5.51 0.84
C ASN A 443 15.27 6.29 1.72
N GLY A 444 15.14 6.15 3.03
CA GLY A 444 15.99 6.81 4.02
C GLY A 444 15.83 8.33 4.09
N GLN A 445 14.78 8.87 3.46
CA GLN A 445 14.49 10.31 3.41
C GLN A 445 15.67 11.14 2.86
N LEU A 446 16.48 10.55 1.97
CA LEU A 446 17.58 11.25 1.30
C LEU A 446 17.08 12.30 0.30
N ILE A 447 15.87 12.10 -0.22
CA ILE A 447 15.13 13.01 -1.08
C ILE A 447 13.80 13.27 -0.39
N ASP A 448 13.51 14.53 -0.07
CA ASP A 448 12.23 14.96 0.53
C ASP A 448 11.36 15.76 -0.44
N ARG A 449 11.96 16.24 -1.54
CA ARG A 449 11.33 17.00 -2.62
C ARG A 449 11.93 16.57 -3.96
N LEU A 450 11.05 16.37 -4.95
CA LEU A 450 11.42 16.07 -6.32
C LEU A 450 10.49 16.84 -7.26
N ALA A 451 11.04 17.47 -8.28
CA ALA A 451 10.27 18.04 -9.38
C ALA A 451 10.85 17.55 -10.71
N PHE A 452 9.95 17.15 -11.60
CA PHE A 452 10.27 16.82 -12.98
C PHE A 452 9.52 17.78 -13.90
N GLY A 453 10.20 18.27 -14.93
CA GLY A 453 9.61 19.13 -15.94
C GLY A 453 10.21 18.87 -17.30
N ALA A 454 9.37 18.53 -18.27
CA ALA A 454 9.71 18.50 -19.69
C ALA A 454 8.81 19.51 -20.40
N CYS A 455 9.36 20.41 -21.22
CA CYS A 455 8.59 21.48 -21.83
C CYS A 455 8.77 21.52 -23.34
N VAL A 456 7.69 21.77 -24.08
CA VAL A 456 7.81 22.16 -25.49
C VAL A 456 8.44 23.56 -25.57
N SER A 457 9.34 23.74 -26.53
CA SER A 457 10.07 24.99 -26.74
C SER A 457 10.26 25.25 -28.23
N TYR A 458 10.08 26.50 -28.65
CA TYR A 458 10.21 26.94 -30.04
C TYR A 458 11.23 28.08 -30.15
N PRO A 459 11.97 28.19 -31.26
CA PRO A 459 12.89 29.32 -31.48
C PRO A 459 12.17 30.67 -31.42
N GLY A 460 12.78 31.65 -30.76
CA GLY A 460 12.29 33.03 -30.68
C GLY A 460 12.30 33.61 -29.26
N PRO A 461 11.78 34.83 -29.06
CA PRO A 461 11.79 35.50 -27.76
C PRO A 461 11.06 34.78 -26.63
N GLY A 462 10.17 33.82 -26.95
CA GLY A 462 9.46 32.98 -25.99
C GLY A 462 10.06 31.58 -25.77
N ALA A 463 11.28 31.33 -26.26
CA ALA A 463 11.95 30.05 -26.11
C ALA A 463 12.17 29.71 -24.62
N ARG A 464 11.78 28.49 -24.23
CA ARG A 464 12.08 27.92 -22.91
C ARG A 464 13.46 27.29 -22.98
N THR A 465 14.45 27.98 -22.42
CA THR A 465 15.82 27.47 -22.32
C THR A 465 15.92 26.42 -21.22
N ASN A 466 16.98 25.59 -21.24
CA ASN A 466 17.24 24.63 -20.16
C ASN A 466 17.28 25.32 -18.79
N ALA A 467 17.98 26.46 -18.69
CA ALA A 467 18.05 27.24 -17.45
C ALA A 467 16.67 27.72 -16.94
N TRP A 468 15.74 28.05 -17.85
CA TRP A 468 14.38 28.42 -17.47
C TRP A 468 13.60 27.22 -16.93
N VAL A 469 13.69 26.06 -17.59
CA VAL A 469 13.03 24.82 -17.15
C VAL A 469 13.61 24.36 -15.81
N GLU A 470 14.93 24.44 -15.63
CA GLU A 470 15.62 24.17 -14.37
C GLU A 470 15.14 25.08 -13.23
N ALA A 471 15.02 26.39 -13.48
CA ALA A 471 14.50 27.34 -12.49
C ALA A 471 13.03 27.05 -12.11
N ALA A 472 12.20 26.69 -13.10
CA ALA A 472 10.82 26.30 -12.86
C ALA A 472 10.71 25.02 -12.03
N ALA A 473 11.50 24.00 -12.36
CA ALA A 473 11.57 22.76 -11.59
C ALA A 473 12.10 22.98 -10.17
N ALA A 474 13.14 23.81 -10.01
CA ALA A 474 13.66 24.17 -8.69
C ALA A 474 12.62 24.90 -7.83
N THR A 475 11.84 25.80 -8.43
CA THR A 475 10.72 26.48 -7.75
C THR A 475 9.64 25.50 -7.32
N ALA A 476 9.25 24.57 -8.21
CA ALA A 476 8.28 23.52 -7.89
C ALA A 476 8.75 22.63 -6.74
N ALA A 477 10.01 22.15 -6.79
CA ALA A 477 10.59 21.35 -5.72
C ALA A 477 10.64 22.10 -4.39
N ALA A 478 11.04 23.37 -4.39
CA ALA A 478 11.09 24.21 -3.20
C ALA A 478 9.70 24.40 -2.55
N ASN A 479 8.66 24.47 -3.37
CA ASN A 479 7.27 24.62 -2.92
C ASN A 479 6.56 23.27 -2.66
N ASN A 480 7.23 22.14 -2.89
CA ASN A 480 6.63 20.81 -2.83
C ASN A 480 5.45 20.61 -3.79
N THR A 481 5.49 21.27 -4.94
CA THR A 481 4.46 21.22 -5.99
C THR A 481 5.04 20.62 -7.27
N ASP A 482 4.21 20.53 -8.30
CA ASP A 482 4.68 20.42 -9.68
C ASP A 482 4.86 21.82 -10.30
N SER A 483 5.36 21.86 -11.54
CA SER A 483 5.53 23.13 -12.25
C SER A 483 4.20 23.74 -12.67
N ASN A 484 3.21 22.91 -13.04
CA ASN A 484 1.89 23.31 -13.56
C ASN A 484 1.96 24.43 -14.63
N ILE A 485 2.93 24.33 -15.53
CA ILE A 485 3.17 25.30 -16.60
C ILE A 485 2.56 24.74 -17.90
N ALA A 486 1.76 25.55 -18.59
CA ALA A 486 1.17 25.18 -19.88
C ALA A 486 2.26 24.79 -20.90
N GLY A 487 2.10 23.69 -21.64
CA GLY A 487 3.13 23.18 -22.56
C GLY A 487 4.35 22.57 -21.84
N CYS A 488 4.23 22.27 -20.55
CA CYS A 488 5.14 21.38 -19.84
C CYS A 488 4.39 20.17 -19.31
N ALA A 489 5.06 19.02 -19.32
CA ALA A 489 4.64 17.80 -18.66
C ALA A 489 5.42 17.62 -17.35
N THR A 490 4.73 17.10 -16.35
CA THR A 490 5.29 16.67 -15.06
C THR A 490 5.32 15.15 -15.00
N MET A 491 5.74 14.56 -13.86
CA MET A 491 5.69 13.09 -13.70
C MET A 491 4.29 12.55 -14.01
N GLY A 492 4.25 11.42 -14.73
CA GLY A 492 3.01 10.75 -15.13
C GLY A 492 2.27 11.38 -16.32
N GLU A 493 2.71 12.54 -16.82
CA GLU A 493 2.05 13.27 -17.91
C GLU A 493 2.72 13.03 -19.25
N LYS A 494 1.93 12.96 -20.32
CA LYS A 494 2.44 12.98 -21.70
C LYS A 494 2.69 14.44 -22.09
N LEU A 495 3.85 14.72 -22.65
CA LEU A 495 4.09 15.99 -23.32
C LEU A 495 3.28 16.00 -24.62
N ILE A 496 2.36 16.96 -24.76
CA ILE A 496 1.46 17.13 -25.90
C ILE A 496 1.87 18.38 -26.67
#